data_AF-A0A8S9MR93-F1
#
_entry.id   AF-A0A8S9MR93-F1
#
_cell.length_a   1.000
_cell.length_b   1.000
_cell.length_c   1.000
_cell.angle_alpha   90.00
_cell.angle_beta   90.00
_cell.angle_gamma   90.00
#
_symmetry.space_group_name_H-M   'P 1'
#
loop_
_entity.id
_entity.type
_entity.pdbx_description
1 polymer ?
#
loop_
_entity_poly.entity_id
_entity_poly.type
_entity_poly.pdbx_seq_one_letter_code
_entity_poly.pdbx_strand_id
1 'polypeptide(L)'
;MEELDIVIVGGGIAGLATSLALHRKGIKSIVLEKSESVRSEGAAFGIQTNGWLALQQLGVADKLRLNSLPIHQIRDVMIEKKIKQRESVGPASHGEVRGVIRNDMVRALAHALPVGTLRLGSQIVSVKLDEATSFPIVHLRNGQDIKAKVRLSTAFR
;
A
#
# COMPACT_ATOMS: atom_id res chain seq x y z
N MET A 1 3.16 15.62 23.50
CA MET A 1 2.19 14.87 22.68
C MET A 1 2.12 15.56 21.33
N GLU A 2 2.32 14.83 20.25
CA GLU A 2 2.21 15.38 18.89
C GLU A 2 0.75 15.36 18.43
N GLU A 3 0.29 16.40 17.75
CA GLU A 3 -1.06 16.46 17.19
C GLU A 3 -1.04 16.47 15.66
N LEU A 4 -1.82 15.57 15.06
CA LEU A 4 -1.93 15.39 13.61
C LEU A 4 -3.41 15.34 13.19
N ASP A 5 -3.70 15.68 11.93
CA ASP A 5 -5.06 15.52 11.42
C ASP A 5 -5.36 14.04 11.13
N ILE A 6 -4.48 13.37 10.37
CA ILE A 6 -4.70 11.99 9.92
C ILE A 6 -3.45 11.15 10.19
N VAL A 7 -3.66 10.03 10.87
CA VAL A 7 -2.66 8.98 11.08
C VAL A 7 -3.11 7.70 10.38
N ILE A 8 -2.23 7.16 9.53
CA ILE A 8 -2.43 5.88 8.84
C ILE A 8 -1.50 4.85 9.46
N VAL A 9 -2.05 3.72 9.87
CA VAL A 9 -1.30 2.61 10.47
C VAL A 9 -1.03 1.56 9.40
N GLY A 10 0.26 1.36 9.10
CA GLY A 10 0.78 0.40 8.14
C GLY A 10 1.41 1.09 6.91
N GLY A 11 2.72 0.89 6.71
CA GLY A 11 3.48 1.33 5.54
C GLY A 11 3.43 0.36 4.36
N GLY A 12 2.33 -0.36 4.22
CA GLY A 12 2.08 -1.24 3.08
C GLY A 12 1.52 -0.50 1.86
N ILE A 13 1.21 -1.25 0.80
CA ILE A 13 0.65 -0.71 -0.45
C ILE A 13 -0.60 0.14 -0.16
N ALA A 14 -1.55 -0.40 0.61
CA ALA A 14 -2.80 0.31 0.92
C ALA A 14 -2.56 1.60 1.72
N GLY A 15 -1.72 1.57 2.76
CA GLY A 15 -1.44 2.75 3.59
C GLY A 15 -0.70 3.85 2.84
N LEU A 16 0.31 3.50 2.04
CA LEU A 16 1.04 4.45 1.22
C LEU A 16 0.17 5.01 0.08
N ALA A 17 -0.60 4.17 -0.61
CA ALA A 17 -1.53 4.63 -1.63
C ALA A 17 -2.61 5.57 -1.06
N THR A 18 -3.12 5.27 0.14
CA THR A 18 -4.07 6.14 0.85
C THR A 18 -3.43 7.49 1.18
N SER A 19 -2.22 7.49 1.76
CA SER A 19 -1.50 8.72 2.07
C SER A 19 -1.22 9.55 0.81
N LEU A 20 -0.86 8.90 -0.30
CA LEU A 20 -0.60 9.56 -1.56
C LEU A 20 -1.86 10.16 -2.17
N ALA A 21 -3.00 9.45 -2.09
CA ALA A 21 -4.30 9.97 -2.51
C ALA A 21 -4.69 11.23 -1.70
N LEU A 22 -4.51 11.20 -0.38
CA LEU A 22 -4.74 12.35 0.50
C LEU A 22 -3.81 13.52 0.15
N HIS A 23 -2.52 13.24 -0.05
CA HIS A 23 -1.54 14.24 -0.41
C HIS A 23 -1.91 14.95 -1.73
N ARG A 24 -2.37 14.21 -2.73
CA ARG A 24 -2.83 14.76 -4.02
C ARG A 24 -4.10 15.62 -3.89
N LYS A 25 -4.83 15.49 -2.78
CA LYS A 25 -5.97 16.35 -2.42
C LYS A 25 -5.58 17.49 -1.47
N GLY A 26 -4.30 17.69 -1.19
CA GLY A 26 -3.81 18.72 -0.27
C GLY A 26 -4.01 18.38 1.21
N ILE A 27 -4.40 17.15 1.54
CA ILE A 27 -4.66 16.70 2.91
C ILE A 27 -3.40 16.06 3.47
N LYS A 28 -2.90 16.60 4.60
CA LYS A 28 -1.72 16.08 5.27
C LYS A 28 -2.06 14.80 6.04
N SER A 29 -1.18 13.80 5.93
CA SER A 29 -1.27 12.56 6.70
C SER A 29 0.13 12.07 7.07
N ILE A 30 0.23 11.28 8.14
CA ILE A 30 1.44 10.54 8.51
C ILE A 30 1.14 9.05 8.46
N VAL A 31 2.08 8.28 7.91
CA VAL A 31 2.03 6.82 7.86
C VAL A 31 3.00 6.26 8.89
N LEU A 32 2.50 5.44 9.81
CA LEU A 32 3.30 4.76 10.83
C LEU A 32 3.50 3.30 10.41
N GLU A 33 4.75 2.87 10.34
CA GLU A 33 5.13 1.49 10.03
C GLU A 33 6.01 0.91 11.13
N LYS A 34 5.69 -0.32 11.57
CA LYS A 34 6.43 -0.98 12.66
C LYS A 34 7.83 -1.42 12.24
N SER A 35 8.04 -1.76 10.97
CA SER A 35 9.35 -2.16 10.47
C SER A 35 10.29 -0.96 10.35
N GLU A 36 11.57 -1.17 10.66
CA GLU A 36 12.63 -0.14 10.57
C GLU A 36 13.04 0.17 9.12
N SER A 37 12.68 -0.69 8.18
CA SER A 37 12.95 -0.52 6.77
C SER A 37 11.74 -0.91 5.92
N VAL A 38 11.68 -0.33 4.72
CA VAL A 38 10.79 -0.82 3.66
C VAL A 38 11.32 -2.18 3.24
N ARG A 39 10.63 -3.25 3.67
CA ARG A 39 11.08 -4.64 3.45
C ARG A 39 11.43 -4.90 1.99
N SER A 40 12.62 -5.46 1.78
CA SER A 40 13.22 -5.73 0.47
C SER A 40 12.74 -7.02 -0.20
N GLU A 41 12.05 -7.88 0.53
CA GLU A 41 11.56 -9.18 0.05
C GLU A 41 10.08 -9.11 -0.32
N GLY A 42 9.69 -9.79 -1.41
CA GLY A 42 8.27 -9.91 -1.74
C GLY A 42 8.00 -10.64 -3.05
N ALA A 43 6.93 -11.42 -3.05
CA ALA A 43 6.37 -12.02 -4.25
C ALA A 43 5.95 -10.94 -5.26
N ALA A 44 5.97 -11.32 -6.53
CA ALA A 44 5.31 -10.54 -7.58
C ALA A 44 3.80 -10.81 -7.54
N PHE A 45 3.01 -9.82 -7.96
CA PHE A 45 1.57 -9.98 -8.19
C PHE A 45 1.16 -9.29 -9.49
N GLY A 46 0.10 -9.80 -10.11
CA GLY A 46 -0.52 -9.18 -11.27
C GLY A 46 -1.38 -7.99 -10.87
N ILE A 47 -1.11 -6.82 -11.45
CA ILE A 47 -2.01 -5.67 -11.42
C ILE A 47 -2.88 -5.72 -12.66
N GLN A 48 -4.18 -5.88 -12.44
CA GLN A 48 -5.20 -5.81 -13.49
C GLN A 48 -5.41 -4.37 -13.96
N THR A 49 -6.08 -4.21 -15.11
CA THR A 49 -6.36 -2.93 -15.77
C THR A 49 -6.88 -1.84 -14.83
N ASN A 50 -7.84 -2.16 -13.97
CA ASN A 50 -8.40 -1.21 -13.00
C ASN A 50 -7.37 -0.74 -11.97
N GLY A 51 -6.54 -1.65 -11.46
CA GLY A 51 -5.45 -1.32 -10.56
C GLY A 51 -4.40 -0.45 -11.25
N TRP A 52 -4.10 -0.72 -12.53
CA TRP A 52 -3.16 0.10 -13.28
C TRP A 52 -3.66 1.52 -13.53
N LEU A 53 -4.94 1.67 -13.88
CA LEU A 53 -5.62 2.96 -14.00
C LEU A 53 -5.61 3.74 -12.67
N ALA A 54 -5.79 3.06 -11.54
CA ALA A 54 -5.67 3.69 -10.22
C ALA A 54 -4.25 4.20 -9.94
N LEU A 55 -3.21 3.43 -10.32
CA LEU A 55 -1.81 3.84 -10.19
C LEU A 55 -1.48 5.03 -11.10
N GLN A 56 -2.12 5.14 -12.27
CA GLN A 56 -2.01 6.33 -13.14
C GLN A 56 -2.60 7.56 -12.45
N GLN A 57 -3.78 7.45 -11.84
CA GLN A 57 -4.39 8.56 -11.09
C GLN A 57 -3.56 9.00 -9.87
N LEU A 58 -2.85 8.05 -9.24
CA LEU A 58 -1.90 8.31 -8.17
C LEU A 58 -0.57 8.91 -8.68
N GLY A 59 -0.30 8.89 -9.98
CA GLY A 59 0.90 9.46 -10.60
C GLY A 59 2.15 8.61 -10.48
N VAL A 60 2.03 7.31 -10.16
CA VAL A 60 3.18 6.39 -9.98
C VAL A 60 3.32 5.36 -11.09
N ALA A 61 2.33 5.26 -11.99
CA ALA A 61 2.33 4.26 -13.05
C ALA A 61 3.58 4.33 -13.96
N ASP A 62 3.98 5.52 -14.41
CA ASP A 62 5.14 5.66 -15.31
C ASP A 62 6.44 5.16 -14.67
N LYS A 63 6.64 5.47 -13.39
CA LYS A 63 7.79 4.96 -12.65
C LYS A 63 7.75 3.44 -12.51
N LEU A 64 6.57 2.88 -12.27
CA LEU A 64 6.38 1.44 -12.14
C LEU A 64 6.53 0.70 -13.47
N ARG A 65 6.24 1.32 -14.63
CA ARG A 65 6.45 0.69 -15.95
C ARG A 65 7.90 0.24 -16.16
N LEU A 66 8.86 0.97 -15.60
CA LEU A 66 10.29 0.67 -15.71
C LEU A 66 10.67 -0.65 -15.02
N ASN A 67 9.96 -1.04 -13.97
CA ASN A 67 10.28 -2.19 -13.12
C ASN A 67 9.13 -3.24 -13.09
N SER A 68 8.28 -3.26 -14.13
CA SER A 68 7.16 -4.20 -14.20
C SER A 68 7.06 -4.84 -15.58
N LEU A 69 6.58 -6.08 -15.61
CA LEU A 69 6.49 -6.87 -16.84
C LEU A 69 5.07 -6.85 -17.38
N PRO A 70 4.84 -6.51 -18.65
CA PRO A 70 3.52 -6.59 -19.25
C PRO A 70 3.06 -8.06 -19.32
N ILE A 71 1.78 -8.29 -19.01
CA ILE A 71 1.14 -9.61 -19.12
C ILE A 71 0.14 -9.52 -20.27
N HIS A 72 0.48 -10.12 -21.41
CA HIS A 72 -0.38 -10.08 -22.60
C HIS A 72 -1.42 -11.19 -22.63
N GLN A 73 -1.08 -12.36 -22.11
CA GLN A 73 -1.91 -13.56 -22.18
C GLN A 73 -1.88 -14.33 -20.86
N ILE A 74 -2.99 -15.00 -20.55
CA ILE A 74 -3.11 -15.93 -19.43
C ILE A 74 -3.47 -17.30 -20.01
N ARG A 75 -2.79 -18.35 -19.52
CA ARG A 75 -3.10 -19.74 -19.81
C ARG A 75 -3.56 -20.41 -18.54
N ASP A 76 -4.80 -20.89 -18.55
CA ASP A 76 -5.36 -21.71 -17.48
C ASP A 76 -5.27 -23.18 -17.87
N VAL A 77 -4.67 -24.00 -17.01
CA VAL A 77 -4.53 -25.45 -17.22
C VAL A 77 -5.24 -26.18 -16.08
N MET A 78 -6.34 -26.85 -16.40
CA MET A 78 -7.06 -27.70 -15.46
C MET A 78 -6.56 -29.14 -15.61
N ILE A 79 -6.10 -29.74 -14.52
CA ILE A 79 -5.56 -31.10 -14.50
C ILE A 79 -6.59 -32.04 -13.83
N GLU A 80 -7.24 -32.88 -14.61
CA GLU A 80 -8.15 -33.92 -14.12
C GLU A 80 -7.53 -35.32 -14.25
N LYS A 81 -7.46 -36.06 -13.12
CA LYS A 81 -7.07 -37.47 -13.02
C LYS A 81 -5.89 -37.88 -13.93
N LYS A 82 -4.77 -37.15 -13.84
CA LYS A 82 -3.47 -37.41 -14.53
C LYS A 82 -3.49 -37.53 -16.06
N ILE A 83 -4.63 -37.46 -16.73
CA ILE A 83 -4.75 -37.80 -18.16
C ILE A 83 -5.50 -36.72 -18.95
N LYS A 84 -6.42 -35.96 -18.33
CA LYS A 84 -7.16 -34.90 -19.03
C LYS A 84 -6.65 -33.53 -18.61
N GLN A 85 -6.06 -32.82 -19.57
CA GLN A 85 -5.71 -31.41 -19.46
C GLN A 85 -6.75 -30.62 -20.25
N ARG A 86 -7.50 -29.74 -19.59
CA ARG A 86 -8.29 -28.72 -20.28
C ARG A 86 -7.52 -27.42 -20.20
N GLU A 87 -7.06 -26.93 -21.34
CA GLU A 87 -6.37 -25.65 -21.45
C GLU A 87 -7.29 -24.58 -22.02
N SER A 88 -7.15 -23.36 -21.51
CA SER A 88 -7.73 -22.16 -22.10
C SER A 88 -6.63 -21.10 -22.17
N VAL A 89 -6.50 -20.44 -23.32
CA VAL A 89 -5.57 -19.32 -23.52
C VAL A 89 -6.36 -18.13 -24.03
N GLY A 90 -6.16 -16.98 -23.40
CA GLY A 90 -6.79 -15.74 -23.81
C GLY A 90 -5.95 -14.52 -23.47
N PRO A 91 -6.35 -13.33 -23.97
CA PRO A 91 -5.73 -12.08 -23.55
C PRO A 91 -5.93 -11.88 -22.04
N ALA A 92 -4.91 -11.34 -21.36
CA ALA A 92 -5.00 -11.07 -19.92
C ALA A 92 -6.07 -10.02 -19.58
N SER A 93 -6.21 -9.01 -20.45
CA SER A 93 -7.28 -8.01 -20.44
C SER A 93 -7.29 -7.24 -21.77
N HIS A 94 -8.31 -6.42 -21.99
CA HIS A 94 -8.32 -5.41 -23.06
C HIS A 94 -7.49 -4.16 -22.71
N GLY A 95 -7.08 -4.02 -21.44
CA GLY A 95 -6.24 -2.92 -20.98
C GLY A 95 -4.89 -3.39 -20.43
N GLU A 96 -4.15 -2.46 -19.81
CA GLU A 96 -2.80 -2.71 -19.30
C GLU A 96 -2.82 -3.61 -18.06
N VAL A 97 -2.24 -4.80 -18.18
CA VAL A 97 -2.01 -5.74 -17.08
C VAL A 97 -0.51 -5.96 -16.93
N ARG A 98 0.00 -5.89 -15.70
CA ARG A 98 1.44 -6.05 -15.44
C ARG A 98 1.73 -6.82 -14.18
N GLY A 99 2.78 -7.65 -14.23
CA GLY A 99 3.40 -8.24 -13.05
C GLY A 99 4.30 -7.20 -12.38
N VAL A 100 4.09 -6.96 -11.09
CA VAL A 100 4.84 -6.00 -10.29
C VAL A 100 5.44 -6.70 -9.07
N ILE A 101 6.72 -6.45 -8.80
CA ILE A 101 7.35 -6.89 -7.54
C ILE A 101 6.82 -6.01 -6.41
N ARG A 102 6.36 -6.62 -5.32
CA ARG A 102 5.79 -5.89 -4.17
C ARG A 102 6.67 -4.76 -3.67
N ASN A 103 7.98 -4.98 -3.62
CA ASN A 103 8.94 -3.99 -3.16
C ASN A 103 9.00 -2.76 -4.07
N ASP A 104 8.97 -2.94 -5.39
CA ASP A 104 8.94 -1.82 -6.34
C ASP A 104 7.66 -1.01 -6.20
N MET A 105 6.51 -1.66 -5.95
CA MET A 105 5.25 -0.98 -5.65
C MET A 105 5.36 -0.09 -4.40
N VAL A 106 5.83 -0.67 -3.29
CA VAL A 106 5.94 0.05 -2.01
C VAL A 106 6.95 1.21 -2.13
N ARG A 107 8.10 0.99 -2.79
CA ARG A 107 9.10 2.03 -3.03
C ARG A 107 8.57 3.16 -3.91
N ALA A 108 7.88 2.84 -5.01
CA ALA A 108 7.32 3.86 -5.89
C ALA A 108 6.31 4.74 -5.15
N LEU A 109 5.43 4.13 -4.34
CA LEU A 109 4.46 4.86 -3.52
C LEU A 109 5.14 5.71 -2.43
N ALA A 110 6.14 5.16 -1.74
CA ALA A 110 6.86 5.88 -0.69
C ALA A 110 7.67 7.07 -1.25
N HIS A 111 8.36 6.91 -2.38
CA HIS A 111 9.12 7.99 -3.02
C HIS A 111 8.24 9.08 -3.62
N ALA A 112 6.99 8.79 -3.93
CA ALA A 112 6.03 9.78 -4.41
C ALA A 112 5.44 10.66 -3.30
N LEU A 113 5.72 10.34 -2.03
CA LEU A 113 5.28 11.12 -0.88
C LEU A 113 6.34 12.15 -0.45
N PRO A 114 5.92 13.27 0.17
CA PRO A 114 6.84 14.20 0.81
C PRO A 114 7.74 13.53 1.86
N VAL A 115 8.94 14.07 2.02
CA VAL A 115 9.86 13.63 3.07
C VAL A 115 9.21 13.79 4.44
N GLY A 116 9.33 12.76 5.28
CA GLY A 116 8.76 12.75 6.64
C GLY A 116 7.32 12.23 6.73
N THR A 117 6.65 11.94 5.60
CA THR A 117 5.29 11.35 5.62
C THR A 117 5.29 9.91 6.16
N LEU A 118 6.26 9.09 5.77
CA LEU A 118 6.42 7.71 6.26
C LEU A 118 7.40 7.69 7.45
N ARG A 119 6.93 7.21 8.60
CA ARG A 119 7.74 7.00 9.81
C ARG A 119 7.89 5.50 10.06
N LEU A 120 9.11 5.03 9.87
CA LEU A 120 9.53 3.65 10.13
C LEU A 120 9.82 3.44 11.62
N GLY A 121 9.91 2.18 12.07
CA GLY A 121 10.15 1.84 13.49
C GLY A 121 9.04 2.29 14.46
N SER A 122 7.89 2.70 13.92
CA SER A 122 6.77 3.26 14.68
C SER A 122 5.77 2.16 15.04
N GLN A 123 6.12 1.34 16.03
CA GLN A 123 5.23 0.30 16.52
C GLN A 123 4.19 0.88 17.49
N ILE A 124 2.92 0.76 17.12
CA ILE A 124 1.80 1.11 17.99
C ILE A 124 1.57 -0.01 19.01
N VAL A 125 1.50 0.35 20.29
CA VAL A 125 1.25 -0.58 21.40
C VAL A 125 -0.16 -0.46 21.97
N SER A 126 -0.76 0.73 21.91
CA SER A 126 -2.17 0.91 22.28
C SER A 126 -2.77 2.13 21.58
N VAL A 127 -4.10 2.17 21.52
CA VAL A 127 -4.87 3.31 21.04
C VAL A 127 -5.97 3.57 22.05
N LYS A 128 -6.05 4.80 22.55
CA LYS A 128 -7.10 5.26 23.46
C LYS A 128 -7.85 6.43 22.82
N LEU A 129 -9.05 6.72 23.29
CA LEU A 129 -9.75 7.94 22.90
C LEU A 129 -9.47 9.01 23.96
N ASP A 130 -9.17 10.22 23.51
CA ASP A 130 -9.10 11.38 24.35
C ASP A 130 -10.48 11.69 24.95
N GLU A 131 -10.58 11.84 26.27
CA GLU A 131 -11.87 11.99 26.96
C GLU A 131 -12.63 13.27 26.56
N ALA A 132 -11.92 14.35 26.21
CA ALA A 132 -12.53 15.63 25.86
C ALA A 132 -12.94 15.71 24.39
N THR A 133 -12.15 15.13 23.48
CA THR A 133 -12.32 15.29 22.03
C THR A 133 -12.76 14.03 21.31
N SER A 134 -12.74 12.87 21.98
CA SER A 134 -12.92 11.53 21.38
C SER A 134 -11.92 11.22 20.26
N PHE A 135 -10.84 11.99 20.14
CA PHE A 135 -9.80 11.77 19.14
C PHE A 135 -8.89 10.59 19.54
N PRO A 136 -8.51 9.72 18.61
CA PRO A 136 -7.56 8.64 18.92
C PRO A 136 -6.18 9.19 19.33
N ILE A 137 -5.72 8.76 20.50
CA ILE A 137 -4.35 8.87 20.99
C ILE A 137 -3.65 7.53 20.71
N VAL A 138 -2.65 7.58 19.85
CA VAL A 138 -1.82 6.44 19.45
C VAL A 138 -0.56 6.44 20.31
N HIS A 139 -0.39 5.38 21.10
CA HIS A 139 0.78 5.17 21.94
C HIS A 139 1.79 4.29 21.21
N LEU A 140 3.02 4.79 21.05
CA LEU A 140 4.12 4.08 20.41
C LEU A 140 5.00 3.35 21.42
N ARG A 141 5.66 2.27 20.98
CA ARG A 141 6.56 1.47 21.82
C ARG A 141 7.72 2.28 22.41
N ASN A 142 8.16 3.33 21.72
CA ASN A 142 9.23 4.23 22.16
C ASN A 142 8.77 5.26 23.22
N GLY A 143 7.52 5.20 23.67
CA GLY A 143 6.95 6.13 24.65
C GLY A 143 6.38 7.43 24.07
N GLN A 144 6.41 7.61 22.76
CA GLN A 144 5.80 8.77 22.11
C GLN A 144 4.29 8.59 21.92
N ASP A 145 3.54 9.66 22.18
CA ASP A 145 2.10 9.74 21.98
C ASP A 145 1.73 10.70 20.85
N ILE A 146 0.85 10.22 19.97
CA ILE A 146 0.32 10.98 18.83
C ILE A 146 -1.19 11.04 18.93
N LYS A 147 -1.75 12.25 19.07
CA LYS A 147 -3.19 12.50 18.98
C LYS A 147 -3.56 12.81 17.53
N ALA A 148 -4.59 12.14 17.01
CA ALA A 148 -5.04 12.31 15.64
C ALA A 148 -6.54 12.55 15.55
N LYS A 149 -7.02 13.39 14.62
CA LYS A 149 -8.47 13.54 14.39
C LYS A 149 -9.07 12.27 13.77
N VAL A 150 -8.33 11.63 12.86
CA VAL A 150 -8.73 10.41 12.17
C VAL A 150 -7.60 9.38 12.19
N ARG A 151 -7.96 8.12 12.47
CA ARG A 151 -7.07 6.96 12.35
C ARG A 151 -7.58 6.02 11.26
N LEU A 152 -6.71 5.66 10.31
CA LEU A 152 -6.96 4.61 9.32
C LEU A 152 -6.05 3.41 9.59
N SER A 153 -6.59 2.19 9.64
CA SER A 153 -5.81 0.97 9.84
C SER A 153 -5.74 0.17 8.56
N THR A 154 -4.54 -0.04 8.04
CA THR A 154 -4.28 -0.89 6.86
C THR A 154 -3.45 -2.12 7.20
N ALA A 155 -2.97 -2.21 8.44
CA ALA A 155 -2.44 -3.43 9.01
C ALA A 155 -3.59 -4.33 9.47
N PHE A 156 -3.70 -5.51 8.86
CA PHE A 156 -4.53 -6.60 9.39
C PHE A 156 -3.80 -7.21 10.60
N ARG A 157 -4.53 -7.40 11.70
CA ARG A 157 -4.01 -8.03 12.92
C ARG A 157 -3.73 -9.50 12.70
#